data_AF-A0A918LF45-F1
#
_entry.id   AF-A0A918LF45-F1
#
_cell.length_a   1.000
_cell.length_b   1.000
_cell.length_c   1.000
_cell.angle_alpha   90.00
_cell.angle_beta   90.00
_cell.angle_gamma   90.00
#
_symmetry.space_group_name_H-M   'P 1'
#
loop_
_entity.id
_entity.type
_entity.pdbx_description
1 polymer ?
#
loop_
_entity_poly.entity_id
_entity_poly.type
_entity_poly.pdbx_seq_one_letter_code
_entity_poly.pdbx_strand_id
1 'polypeptide(L)'
;MATSTLRRAARGAIASVTAATAIVMGAGTASAELSPTQLRSTTDNYLFSQSLSQFQQTRAARPYASQLDWSSDGCSNSPDNPFGFNFVRACYRHDFGYRNYKRQGRFTESTRLSIDNKFKSDLYTICGTHWGCRRTADVYYSAVRQFGNS
;
A
#
# COMPACT_ATOMS: atom_id res chain seq x y z
N MET A 1 -27.82 68.32 -45.05
CA MET A 1 -28.79 67.22 -44.88
C MET A 1 -28.33 66.04 -45.74
N ALA A 2 -28.13 64.87 -45.10
CA ALA A 2 -28.32 63.48 -45.57
C ALA A 2 -27.63 62.99 -46.88
N THR A 3 -27.09 61.77 -47.05
CA THR A 3 -26.98 60.54 -46.23
C THR A 3 -25.98 59.55 -46.88
N SER A 4 -25.19 58.86 -46.05
CA SER A 4 -24.66 57.48 -46.11
C SER A 4 -24.51 56.71 -47.45
N THR A 5 -23.35 56.08 -47.68
CA THR A 5 -23.28 54.61 -47.85
C THR A 5 -21.89 54.03 -47.47
N LEU A 6 -21.90 53.01 -46.62
CA LEU A 6 -20.77 52.14 -46.25
C LEU A 6 -20.45 51.14 -47.36
N ARG A 7 -19.16 50.85 -47.64
CA ARG A 7 -18.73 49.54 -48.17
C ARG A 7 -17.40 49.07 -47.56
N ARG A 8 -17.45 47.81 -47.07
CA ARG A 8 -16.39 46.86 -46.67
C ARG A 8 -15.19 46.86 -47.63
N ALA A 9 -13.98 46.39 -47.36
CA ALA A 9 -13.43 45.27 -46.56
C ALA A 9 -11.89 45.54 -46.45
N ALA A 10 -11.01 44.82 -45.77
CA ALA A 10 -11.03 43.52 -45.12
C ALA A 10 -9.94 43.53 -44.05
N ARG A 11 -10.20 42.82 -42.95
CA ARG A 11 -9.25 42.58 -41.87
C ARG A 11 -8.20 41.57 -42.34
N GLY A 12 -6.93 41.96 -42.39
CA GLY A 12 -5.82 41.02 -42.42
C GLY A 12 -5.37 40.76 -40.98
N ALA A 13 -5.94 39.75 -40.32
CA ALA A 13 -5.44 39.28 -39.03
C ALA A 13 -4.32 38.27 -39.30
N ILE A 14 -3.09 38.63 -38.93
CA ILE A 14 -1.93 37.75 -38.92
C ILE A 14 -2.16 36.70 -37.82
N ALA A 15 -2.38 35.46 -38.22
CA ALA A 15 -2.52 34.34 -37.29
C ALA A 15 -1.13 33.87 -36.84
N SER A 16 -0.67 34.36 -35.69
CA SER A 16 0.51 33.84 -35.00
C SER A 16 0.15 32.49 -34.36
N VAL A 17 0.63 31.39 -34.93
CA VAL A 17 0.50 30.06 -34.31
C VAL A 17 1.57 29.94 -33.23
N THR A 18 1.21 30.28 -31.99
CA THR A 18 2.00 29.91 -30.81
C THR A 18 1.78 28.42 -30.53
N ALA A 19 2.80 27.61 -30.77
CA ALA A 19 2.81 26.21 -30.35
C ALA A 19 2.78 26.13 -28.82
N ALA A 20 1.64 25.76 -28.25
CA ALA A 20 1.49 25.47 -26.84
C ALA A 20 2.01 24.05 -26.56
N THR A 21 3.21 23.94 -26.01
CA THR A 21 3.74 22.68 -25.49
C THR A 21 2.98 22.34 -24.20
N ALA A 22 1.92 21.53 -24.32
CA ALA A 22 1.22 21.00 -23.16
C ALA A 22 2.10 19.94 -22.48
N ILE A 23 2.70 20.29 -21.34
CA ILE A 23 3.31 19.32 -20.44
C ILE A 23 2.17 18.48 -19.86
N VAL A 24 1.99 17.27 -20.36
CA VAL A 24 1.11 16.27 -19.75
C VAL A 24 1.79 15.82 -18.45
N MET A 25 1.55 16.55 -17.37
CA MET A 25 1.83 16.05 -16.04
C MET A 25 0.84 14.91 -15.79
N GLY A 26 1.33 13.68 -15.77
CA GLY A 26 0.53 12.52 -15.38
C GLY A 26 -0.10 12.79 -14.02
N ALA A 27 -1.42 12.62 -13.93
CA ALA A 27 -2.19 12.73 -12.69
C ALA A 27 -1.86 11.56 -11.75
N GLY A 28 -0.62 11.50 -11.26
CA GLY A 28 -0.36 10.87 -9.99
C GLY A 28 -0.93 11.80 -8.93
N THR A 29 -1.92 11.34 -8.16
CA THR A 29 -2.33 12.05 -6.94
C THR A 29 -1.09 12.11 -6.03
N ALA A 30 -0.36 13.22 -6.06
CA ALA A 30 0.67 13.50 -5.07
C ALA A 30 -0.06 13.64 -3.73
N SER A 31 -0.23 12.52 -3.01
CA SER A 31 -0.69 12.57 -1.64
C SER A 31 0.31 13.43 -0.88
N ALA A 32 -0.18 14.43 -0.15
CA ALA A 32 0.68 15.20 0.75
C ALA A 32 1.47 14.24 1.64
N GLU A 33 2.77 14.47 1.77
CA GLU A 33 3.62 13.64 2.61
C GLU A 33 3.12 13.69 4.05
N LEU A 34 3.02 12.52 4.67
CA LEU A 34 2.66 12.40 6.08
C LEU A 34 3.85 12.80 6.95
N SER A 35 3.58 13.51 8.05
CA SER A 35 4.57 13.66 9.12
C SER A 35 4.97 12.30 9.70
N PRO A 36 6.13 12.17 10.39
CA PRO A 36 6.54 10.91 11.00
C PRO A 36 5.50 10.30 11.93
N THR A 37 4.81 11.12 12.72
CA THR A 37 3.74 10.67 13.62
C THR A 37 2.54 10.14 12.85
N GLN A 38 2.07 10.86 11.83
CA GLN A 38 0.97 10.42 10.97
C GLN A 38 1.33 9.13 10.24
N LEU A 39 2.56 9.01 9.72
CA LEU A 39 3.02 7.82 9.01
C LEU A 39 3.02 6.57 9.92
N ARG A 40 3.44 6.73 11.20
CA ARG A 40 3.37 5.67 12.21
C ARG A 40 1.92 5.27 12.48
N SER A 41 1.03 6.24 12.74
CA SER A 41 -0.40 5.97 12.94
C SER A 41 -1.07 5.30 11.74
N THR A 42 -0.73 5.71 10.53
CA THR A 42 -1.21 5.08 9.28
C THR A 42 -0.72 3.63 9.17
N THR A 43 0.55 3.38 9.48
CA THR A 43 1.12 2.02 9.50
C THR A 43 0.37 1.13 10.49
N ASP A 44 0.10 1.64 11.69
CA ASP A 44 -0.58 0.92 12.76
C ASP A 44 -2.05 0.64 12.42
N ASN A 45 -2.72 1.59 11.77
CA ASN A 45 -4.08 1.40 11.26
C ASN A 45 -4.15 0.24 10.25
N TYR A 46 -3.25 0.23 9.26
CA TYR A 46 -3.21 -0.81 8.23
C TYR A 46 -2.90 -2.19 8.83
N LEU A 47 -2.01 -2.24 9.82
CA LEU A 47 -1.63 -3.49 10.48
C LEU A 47 -2.72 -4.03 11.39
N PHE A 48 -3.19 -3.23 12.34
CA PHE A 48 -3.92 -3.73 13.50
C PHE A 48 -5.42 -3.46 13.44
N SER A 49 -5.85 -2.36 12.82
CA SER A 49 -7.26 -1.96 12.79
C SER A 49 -8.03 -2.53 11.60
N GLN A 50 -7.36 -2.80 10.48
CA GLN A 50 -8.02 -3.35 9.29
C GLN A 50 -8.26 -4.85 9.40
N SER A 51 -9.37 -5.31 8.82
CA SER A 51 -9.55 -6.73 8.51
C SER A 51 -8.48 -7.18 7.50
N LEU A 52 -8.23 -8.50 7.42
CA LEU A 52 -7.28 -9.01 6.43
C LEU A 52 -7.69 -8.68 4.99
N SER A 53 -9.00 -8.71 4.68
CA SER A 53 -9.49 -8.36 3.34
C SER A 53 -9.30 -6.87 3.02
N GLN A 54 -9.57 -5.98 3.98
CA GLN A 54 -9.32 -4.54 3.83
C GLN A 54 -7.83 -4.25 3.61
N PHE A 55 -6.95 -4.93 4.35
CA PHE A 55 -5.51 -4.77 4.14
C PHE A 55 -5.08 -5.19 2.73
N GLN A 56 -5.63 -6.28 2.17
CA GLN A 56 -5.30 -6.67 0.79
C GLN A 56 -5.72 -5.60 -0.22
N GLN A 57 -6.85 -4.93 -0.01
CA GLN A 57 -7.28 -3.80 -0.86
C GLN A 57 -6.33 -2.61 -0.71
N THR A 58 -5.97 -2.26 0.53
CA THR A 58 -5.01 -1.18 0.82
C THR A 58 -3.65 -1.50 0.19
N ARG A 59 -3.16 -2.73 0.31
CA ARG A 59 -1.92 -3.22 -0.31
C ARG A 59 -1.97 -3.16 -1.83
N ALA A 60 -3.11 -3.42 -2.46
CA ALA A 60 -3.23 -3.28 -3.92
C ALA A 60 -3.11 -1.81 -4.36
N ALA A 61 -3.70 -0.90 -3.59
CA ALA A 61 -3.65 0.54 -3.85
C ALA A 61 -2.29 1.19 -3.53
N ARG A 62 -1.52 0.62 -2.58
CA ARG A 62 -0.20 1.11 -2.13
C ARG A 62 -0.19 2.61 -1.81
N PRO A 63 -1.09 3.10 -0.92
CA PRO A 63 -1.08 4.51 -0.53
C PRO A 63 0.27 4.88 0.10
N TYR A 64 0.71 6.12 -0.12
CA TYR A 64 1.99 6.64 0.39
C TYR A 64 3.20 5.77 0.01
N ALA A 65 3.24 5.21 -1.20
CA ALA A 65 4.32 4.31 -1.64
C ALA A 65 5.73 4.92 -1.61
N SER A 66 5.86 6.26 -1.59
CA SER A 66 7.14 6.94 -1.36
C SER A 66 7.62 6.86 0.09
N GLN A 67 6.70 6.74 1.06
CA GLN A 67 6.99 6.76 2.49
C GLN A 67 6.87 5.38 3.16
N LEU A 68 5.94 4.54 2.70
CA LEU A 68 5.71 3.19 3.20
C LEU A 68 6.37 2.14 2.32
N ASP A 69 6.94 1.12 2.96
CA ASP A 69 7.46 -0.06 2.28
C ASP A 69 6.35 -1.07 2.01
N TRP A 70 6.01 -1.24 0.73
CA TRP A 70 5.03 -2.23 0.27
C TRP A 70 5.69 -3.50 -0.30
N SER A 71 7.02 -3.58 -0.33
CA SER A 71 7.73 -4.77 -0.80
C SER A 71 7.42 -5.97 0.08
N SER A 72 7.47 -7.16 -0.51
CA SER A 72 7.23 -8.42 0.17
C SER A 72 7.79 -9.56 -0.67
N ASP A 73 8.31 -10.55 0.02
CA ASP A 73 8.81 -11.83 -0.48
C ASP A 73 7.88 -12.98 -0.08
N GLY A 74 6.62 -12.65 0.25
CA GLY A 74 5.60 -13.63 0.63
C GLY A 74 5.99 -14.35 1.91
N CYS A 75 5.75 -15.65 1.99
CA CYS A 75 6.12 -16.43 3.17
C CYS A 75 7.62 -16.79 3.23
N SER A 76 8.47 -16.09 2.47
CA SER A 76 9.95 -16.12 2.46
C SER A 76 10.55 -17.52 2.32
N ASN A 77 10.70 -18.23 3.45
CA ASN A 77 11.32 -19.55 3.55
C ASN A 77 10.29 -20.68 3.72
N SER A 78 9.00 -20.35 3.64
CA SER A 78 7.90 -21.29 3.77
C SER A 78 7.00 -21.22 2.52
N PRO A 79 6.31 -22.32 2.17
CA PRO A 79 5.33 -22.29 1.10
C PRO A 79 4.28 -21.19 1.28
N ASP A 80 3.97 -20.45 0.22
CA ASP A 80 2.91 -19.43 0.25
C ASP A 80 1.51 -20.01 0.46
N ASN A 81 1.30 -21.24 -0.04
CA ASN A 81 0.01 -21.92 -0.02
C ASN A 81 0.16 -23.37 0.49
N PRO A 82 0.54 -23.61 1.76
CA PRO A 82 0.74 -24.96 2.27
C PRO A 82 -0.58 -25.74 2.19
N PHE A 83 -0.57 -26.88 1.48
CA PHE A 83 -1.76 -27.72 1.28
C PHE A 83 -2.97 -26.97 0.66
N GLY A 84 -2.72 -25.86 -0.05
CA GLY A 84 -3.77 -25.01 -0.64
C GLY A 84 -4.34 -23.92 0.28
N PHE A 85 -3.84 -23.77 1.51
CA PHE A 85 -4.25 -22.68 2.40
C PHE A 85 -3.58 -21.37 1.99
N ASN A 86 -4.34 -20.33 1.64
CA ASN A 86 -3.79 -19.07 1.11
C ASN A 86 -3.14 -18.18 2.20
N PHE A 87 -1.96 -18.60 2.68
CA PHE A 87 -1.21 -17.95 3.77
C PHE A 87 -0.44 -16.72 3.32
N VAL A 88 -0.10 -16.63 2.03
CA VAL A 88 0.63 -15.47 1.48
C VAL A 88 -0.06 -14.14 1.78
N ARG A 89 -1.39 -14.11 1.88
CA ARG A 89 -2.14 -12.90 2.29
C ARG A 89 -1.75 -12.41 3.69
N ALA A 90 -1.57 -13.33 4.64
CA ALA A 90 -1.10 -12.99 5.98
C ALA A 90 0.38 -12.60 5.96
N CYS A 91 1.21 -13.30 5.18
CA CYS A 91 2.65 -13.01 5.03
C CYS A 91 2.87 -11.58 4.47
N TYR A 92 2.07 -11.15 3.49
CA TYR A 92 2.08 -9.78 2.97
C TYR A 92 1.85 -8.70 4.04
N ARG A 93 1.00 -8.97 5.04
CA ARG A 93 0.78 -8.03 6.15
C ARG A 93 1.90 -8.09 7.17
N HIS A 94 2.42 -9.28 7.43
CA HIS A 94 3.56 -9.50 8.32
C HIS A 94 4.80 -8.75 7.82
N ASP A 95 5.14 -8.89 6.54
CA ASP A 95 6.24 -8.18 5.88
C ASP A 95 6.07 -6.68 5.94
N PHE A 96 4.87 -6.18 5.63
CA PHE A 96 4.56 -4.76 5.74
C PHE A 96 4.86 -4.25 7.15
N GLY A 97 4.47 -5.00 8.18
CA GLY A 97 4.78 -4.67 9.57
C GLY A 97 6.26 -4.62 9.85
N TYR A 98 6.99 -5.69 9.52
CA TYR A 98 8.43 -5.80 9.77
C TYR A 98 9.21 -4.69 9.08
N ARG A 99 9.00 -4.51 7.78
CA ARG A 99 9.75 -3.54 6.97
C ARG A 99 9.49 -2.11 7.42
N ASN A 100 8.22 -1.75 7.65
CA ASN A 100 7.89 -0.38 8.06
C ASN A 100 8.30 -0.08 9.50
N TYR A 101 8.11 -1.00 10.45
CA TYR A 101 8.58 -0.77 11.82
C TYR A 101 10.11 -0.66 11.90
N LYS A 102 10.86 -1.44 11.10
CA LYS A 102 12.32 -1.31 10.98
C LYS A 102 12.71 0.05 10.42
N ARG A 103 12.13 0.47 9.28
CA ARG A 103 12.37 1.79 8.67
C ARG A 103 11.99 2.96 9.58
N GLN A 104 10.97 2.78 10.42
CA GLN A 104 10.49 3.81 11.35
C GLN A 104 11.25 3.85 12.68
N GLY A 105 12.27 3.00 12.86
CA GLY A 105 13.12 2.97 14.05
C GLY A 105 12.40 2.50 15.32
N ARG A 106 11.38 1.65 15.17
CA ARG A 106 10.53 1.19 16.30
C ARG A 106 10.29 -0.32 16.30
N PHE A 107 11.17 -1.08 15.66
CA PHE A 107 11.17 -2.53 15.66
C PHE A 107 11.91 -3.04 16.91
N THR A 108 11.16 -3.31 17.97
CA THR A 108 11.62 -3.90 19.24
C THR A 108 10.98 -5.26 19.41
N GLU A 109 11.45 -6.10 20.35
CA GLU A 109 10.81 -7.40 20.57
C GLU A 109 9.33 -7.31 20.94
N SER A 110 8.92 -6.25 21.64
CA SER A 110 7.51 -6.02 21.99
C SER A 110 6.65 -5.71 20.76
N THR A 111 7.14 -4.85 19.85
CA THR A 111 6.41 -4.53 18.62
C THR A 111 6.47 -5.68 17.62
N ARG A 112 7.59 -6.42 17.57
CA ARG A 112 7.73 -7.66 16.81
C ARG A 112 6.71 -8.71 17.26
N LEU A 113 6.59 -8.94 18.56
CA LEU A 113 5.58 -9.86 19.12
C LEU A 113 4.16 -9.43 18.73
N SER A 114 3.86 -8.14 18.75
CA SER A 114 2.55 -7.61 18.33
C SER A 114 2.27 -7.91 16.85
N ILE A 115 3.27 -7.74 15.97
CA ILE A 115 3.15 -8.05 14.54
C ILE A 115 2.99 -9.57 14.33
N ASP A 116 3.77 -10.40 15.04
CA ASP A 116 3.69 -11.86 14.93
C ASP A 116 2.34 -12.41 15.44
N ASN A 117 1.80 -11.81 16.50
CA ASN A 117 0.45 -12.14 16.99
C ASN A 117 -0.63 -11.76 15.98
N LYS A 118 -0.48 -10.61 15.31
CA LYS A 118 -1.39 -10.21 14.23
C LYS A 118 -1.31 -11.16 13.04
N PHE A 119 -0.10 -11.59 12.67
CA PHE A 119 0.11 -12.63 11.66
C PHE A 119 -0.60 -13.95 12.02
N LYS A 120 -0.45 -14.44 13.26
CA LYS A 120 -1.19 -15.62 13.72
C LYS A 120 -2.71 -15.44 13.60
N SER A 121 -3.23 -14.28 14.02
CA SER A 121 -4.66 -13.96 13.90
C SER A 121 -5.14 -14.00 12.45
N ASP A 122 -4.30 -13.58 11.50
CA ASP A 122 -4.64 -13.57 10.08
C ASP A 122 -4.66 -14.95 9.48
N LEU A 123 -3.67 -15.78 9.83
CA LEU A 123 -3.65 -17.19 9.47
C LEU A 123 -4.91 -17.90 10.01
N TYR A 124 -5.29 -17.63 11.25
CA TYR A 124 -6.51 -18.19 11.84
C TYR A 124 -7.78 -17.69 11.14
N THR A 125 -7.78 -16.44 10.65
CA THR A 125 -8.87 -15.90 9.83
C THR A 125 -8.99 -16.66 8.52
N ILE A 126 -7.86 -16.95 7.85
CA ILE A 126 -7.82 -17.77 6.63
C ILE A 126 -8.33 -19.19 6.91
N CYS A 127 -7.96 -19.76 8.06
CA CYS A 127 -8.30 -21.13 8.40
C CYS A 127 -9.76 -21.34 8.80
N GLY A 128 -10.48 -20.30 9.24
CA GLY A 128 -11.81 -20.47 9.82
C GLY A 128 -11.78 -21.52 10.94
N THR A 129 -12.63 -22.53 10.90
CA THR A 129 -12.68 -23.65 11.86
C THR A 129 -11.84 -24.86 11.46
N HIS A 130 -11.16 -24.83 10.32
CA HIS A 130 -10.41 -25.98 9.80
C HIS A 130 -9.21 -26.29 10.69
N TRP A 131 -9.23 -27.45 11.37
CA TRP A 131 -8.13 -27.89 12.23
C TRP A 131 -6.81 -27.86 11.46
N GLY A 132 -6.72 -28.60 10.33
CA GLY A 132 -5.51 -28.79 9.49
C GLY A 132 -4.71 -27.51 9.31
N CYS A 133 -5.41 -26.53 8.76
CA CYS A 133 -4.95 -25.18 8.57
C CYS A 133 -4.47 -24.51 9.86
N ARG A 134 -5.24 -24.54 10.96
CA ARG A 134 -4.83 -23.90 12.24
C ARG A 134 -3.54 -24.45 12.81
N ARG A 135 -3.27 -25.75 12.68
CA ARG A 135 -1.97 -26.32 13.12
C ARG A 135 -0.83 -25.95 12.20
N THR A 136 -1.09 -25.87 10.91
CA THR A 136 -0.12 -25.28 9.96
C THR A 136 0.18 -23.82 10.35
N ALA A 137 -0.85 -23.05 10.73
CA ALA A 137 -0.70 -21.68 11.20
C ALA A 137 0.12 -21.56 12.50
N ASP A 138 -0.06 -22.48 13.45
CA ASP A 138 0.75 -22.55 14.67
C ASP A 138 2.24 -22.75 14.35
N VAL A 139 2.57 -23.59 13.37
CA VAL A 139 3.96 -23.82 12.92
C VAL A 139 4.54 -22.55 12.30
N TYR A 140 3.81 -21.87 11.43
CA TYR A 140 4.27 -20.62 10.79
C TYR A 140 4.52 -19.54 11.84
N TYR A 141 3.60 -19.39 12.80
CA TYR A 141 3.78 -18.46 13.92
C TYR A 141 5.03 -18.80 14.74
N SER A 142 5.23 -20.07 15.06
CA SER A 142 6.39 -20.52 15.86
C SER A 142 7.70 -20.23 15.12
N ALA A 143 7.74 -20.46 13.81
CA ALA A 143 8.89 -20.18 12.97
C ALA A 143 9.25 -18.69 12.97
N VAL A 144 8.29 -17.78 12.76
CA VAL A 144 8.59 -16.33 12.79
C VAL A 144 9.01 -15.86 14.19
N ARG A 145 8.46 -16.45 15.27
CA ARG A 145 8.90 -16.15 16.63
C ARG A 145 10.34 -16.58 16.87
N GLN A 146 10.76 -17.72 16.35
CA GLN A 146 12.10 -18.25 16.58
C GLN A 146 13.16 -17.61 15.67
N PHE A 147 12.84 -17.36 14.39
CA PHE A 147 13.83 -16.99 13.37
C PHE A 147 13.63 -15.60 12.75
N GLY A 148 12.51 -14.92 13.02
CA GLY A 148 12.20 -13.63 12.39
C GLY A 148 13.07 -12.44 12.83
N ASN A 149 13.95 -12.62 13.82
CA ASN A 149 14.89 -11.59 14.28
C ASN A 149 16.34 -11.81 13.78
N SER A 150 16.53 -12.71 12.81
CA SER A 150 17.83 -12.92 12.15
C SER A 150 18.09 -11.91 11.03
#